data_AF-A0A2K3LWZ9-F1
#
_entry.id   AF-A0A2K3LWZ9-F1
#
_cell.length_a   1.000
_cell.length_b   1.000
_cell.length_c   1.000
_cell.angle_alpha   90.00
_cell.angle_beta   90.00
_cell.angle_gamma   90.00
#
_symmetry.space_group_name_H-M   'P 1'
#
loop_
_entity.id
_entity.type
_entity.pdbx_description
1 polymer ?
#
loop_
_entity_poly.entity_id
_entity_poly.type
_entity_poly.pdbx_seq_one_letter_code
_entity_poly.pdbx_strand_id
1 'polypeptide(L)'
;MSLSLETNGEVNHLTQGDVQNEDGIVFALSLITSITLPLTVRSAVELGIFDILNKAGKDVKLSADDIAIKIGSKNPEAPTMLDRLLKLLTSHSLLYCSLSENQEGRTSPQRLYSLAPLSKYFVTDVDGVSFGSIVNLALDKVYLGSWLV
;
A
#
# COMPACT_ATOMS: atom_id res chain seq x y z
N MET A 1 65.69 10.10 -32.18
CA MET A 1 65.71 9.37 -30.90
C MET A 1 64.83 10.14 -29.93
N SER A 2 63.54 9.80 -29.93
CA SER A 2 62.49 10.37 -29.08
C SER A 2 61.36 9.35 -29.06
N LEU A 3 60.90 9.05 -27.83
CA LEU A 3 60.20 7.83 -27.42
C LEU A 3 58.97 7.47 -28.25
N SER A 4 58.91 6.19 -28.65
CA SER A 4 57.70 5.51 -29.09
C SER A 4 56.80 5.18 -27.89
N LEU A 5 55.49 5.37 -28.08
CA LEU A 5 54.41 4.83 -27.26
C LEU A 5 54.58 3.32 -27.08
N GLU A 6 54.48 2.85 -25.84
CA GLU A 6 53.79 1.59 -25.53
C GLU A 6 52.90 1.76 -24.29
N THR A 7 51.70 1.23 -24.43
CA THR A 7 50.53 1.26 -23.56
C THR A 7 50.72 0.43 -22.31
N ASN A 8 50.16 0.83 -21.16
CA ASN A 8 49.59 -0.12 -20.21
C ASN A 8 48.68 0.53 -19.15
N GLY A 9 47.45 0.01 -19.09
CA GLY A 9 46.68 -0.21 -17.86
C GLY A 9 46.16 1.02 -17.10
N GLU A 10 44.94 1.46 -17.37
CA GLU A 10 43.78 1.01 -16.61
C GLU A 10 42.51 1.65 -17.19
N VAL A 11 41.67 0.77 -17.70
CA VAL A 11 40.36 1.06 -18.25
C VAL A 11 39.38 0.96 -17.08
N ASN A 12 38.63 2.04 -16.84
CA ASN A 12 37.31 2.05 -16.21
C ASN A 12 37.20 1.55 -14.74
N HIS A 13 37.59 2.38 -13.78
CA HIS A 13 37.08 2.29 -12.40
C HIS A 13 35.90 3.28 -12.19
N LEU A 14 34.79 3.11 -12.91
CA LEU A 14 33.60 3.96 -12.70
C LEU A 14 32.26 3.23 -12.81
N THR A 15 32.19 1.90 -12.87
CA THR A 15 30.90 1.22 -13.13
C THR A 15 30.60 0.03 -12.25
N GLN A 16 30.95 0.09 -10.95
CA GLN A 16 30.50 -0.93 -10.00
C GLN A 16 30.08 -0.40 -8.62
N GLY A 17 30.36 0.87 -8.29
CA GLY A 17 30.01 1.49 -7.00
C GLY A 17 28.63 2.16 -6.93
N ASP A 18 28.05 2.56 -8.06
CA ASP A 18 26.81 3.38 -8.05
C ASP A 18 25.51 2.56 -8.05
N VAL A 19 25.49 1.39 -8.69
CA VAL A 19 24.27 0.55 -8.77
C VAL A 19 23.96 -0.12 -7.41
N GLN A 20 24.98 -0.46 -6.61
CA GLN A 20 24.78 -0.97 -5.24
C GLN A 20 24.28 0.10 -4.26
N ASN A 21 24.51 1.38 -4.54
CA ASN A 21 24.11 2.48 -3.67
C ASN A 21 22.60 2.79 -3.81
N GLU A 22 22.06 2.75 -5.02
CA GLU A 22 20.64 3.03 -5.26
C GLU A 22 19.71 1.97 -4.67
N ASP A 23 20.03 0.68 -4.84
CA ASP A 23 19.28 -0.42 -4.21
C ASP A 23 19.32 -0.33 -2.68
N GLY A 24 20.46 0.07 -2.12
CA GLY A 24 20.63 0.32 -0.69
C GLY A 24 19.76 1.48 -0.19
N ILE A 25 19.68 2.58 -0.95
CA ILE A 25 18.83 3.74 -0.65
C ILE A 25 17.34 3.35 -0.70
N VAL A 26 16.91 2.63 -1.74
CA VAL A 26 15.52 2.17 -1.87
C VAL A 26 15.14 1.24 -0.72
N PHE A 27 16.03 0.31 -0.35
CA PHE A 27 15.80 -0.58 0.79
C PHE A 27 15.70 0.19 2.11
N ALA A 28 16.61 1.14 2.36
CA ALA A 28 16.58 1.98 3.56
C ALA A 28 15.28 2.80 3.64
N LEU A 29 14.82 3.39 2.52
CA LEU A 29 13.55 4.10 2.45
C LEU A 29 12.35 3.18 2.71
N SER A 30 12.36 1.97 2.15
CA SER A 30 11.32 0.97 2.42
C SER A 30 11.29 0.58 3.90
N LEU A 31 12.45 0.41 4.54
CA LEU A 31 12.55 0.10 5.96
C LEU A 31 12.03 1.24 6.84
N ILE A 32 12.43 2.48 6.56
CA ILE A 32 11.98 3.69 7.29
C ILE A 32 10.46 3.86 7.19
N THR A 33 9.87 3.53 6.04
CA THR A 33 8.43 3.68 5.79
C THR A 33 7.61 2.42 6.09
N SER A 34 8.26 1.32 6.49
CA SER A 34 7.65 -0.01 6.64
C SER A 34 6.45 -0.03 7.61
N ILE A 35 6.47 0.79 8.66
CA ILE A 35 5.40 0.90 9.66
C ILE A 35 4.08 1.43 9.06
N THR A 36 4.14 2.10 7.92
CA THR A 36 2.96 2.68 7.26
C THR A 36 1.99 1.59 6.81
N LEU A 37 2.49 0.47 6.30
CA LEU A 37 1.65 -0.65 5.85
C LEU A 37 0.81 -1.26 6.98
N PRO A 38 1.38 -1.76 8.10
CA PRO A 38 0.58 -2.36 9.16
C PRO A 38 -0.41 -1.36 9.79
N LEU A 39 -0.04 -0.07 9.93
CA LEU A 39 -0.97 0.98 10.39
C LEU A 39 -2.13 1.21 9.42
N THR A 40 -1.88 1.10 8.13
CA THR A 40 -2.90 1.22 7.07
C THR A 40 -3.84 0.02 7.07
N VAL A 41 -3.30 -1.20 7.21
CA VAL A 41 -4.11 -2.42 7.36
C VAL A 41 -5.00 -2.32 8.60
N ARG A 42 -4.43 -1.88 9.74
CA ARG A 42 -5.20 -1.64 10.96
C ARG A 42 -6.34 -0.66 10.75
N SER A 43 -6.05 0.50 10.16
CA SER A 43 -7.07 1.52 9.84
C SER A 43 -8.17 0.94 8.95
N ALA A 44 -7.80 0.13 7.95
CA ALA A 44 -8.76 -0.50 7.04
C ALA A 44 -9.67 -1.52 7.74
N VAL A 45 -9.13 -2.27 8.70
CA VAL A 45 -9.88 -3.18 9.57
C VAL A 45 -10.83 -2.39 10.47
N GLU A 46 -10.33 -1.36 11.16
CA GLU A 46 -11.14 -0.55 12.10
C GLU A 46 -12.28 0.21 11.37
N LEU A 47 -12.03 0.65 10.13
CA LEU A 47 -13.04 1.27 9.27
C LEU A 47 -13.96 0.25 8.57
N GLY A 48 -13.71 -1.05 8.71
CA GLY A 48 -14.51 -2.10 8.09
C GLY A 48 -14.42 -2.16 6.57
N ILE A 49 -13.34 -1.63 5.96
CA ILE A 49 -13.20 -1.51 4.50
C ILE A 49 -13.24 -2.88 3.82
N PHE A 50 -12.56 -3.88 4.39
CA PHE A 50 -12.55 -5.23 3.83
C PHE A 50 -13.95 -5.84 3.84
N ASP A 51 -14.71 -5.65 4.90
CA ASP A 51 -16.09 -6.13 5.02
C ASP A 51 -17.04 -5.37 4.10
N ILE A 52 -16.86 -4.06 3.95
CA ILE A 52 -17.63 -3.24 3.01
C ILE A 52 -17.46 -3.74 1.58
N LEU A 53 -16.22 -3.99 1.17
CA LEU A 53 -15.92 -4.52 -0.18
C LEU A 53 -16.41 -5.96 -0.34
N ASN A 54 -16.29 -6.81 0.69
CA ASN A 54 -16.81 -8.18 0.67
C ASN A 54 -18.35 -8.19 0.49
N LYS A 55 -19.05 -7.36 1.26
CA LYS A 55 -20.52 -7.23 1.22
C LYS A 55 -21.04 -6.62 -0.08
N ALA A 56 -20.20 -5.88 -0.81
CA ALA A 56 -20.55 -5.35 -2.12
C ALA A 56 -20.72 -6.47 -3.17
N GLY A 57 -20.04 -7.60 -2.99
CA GLY A 57 -20.07 -8.75 -3.90
C GLY A 57 -18.81 -8.83 -4.78
N LYS A 58 -18.54 -10.04 -5.29
CA LYS A 58 -17.27 -10.40 -5.96
C LYS A 58 -16.96 -9.57 -7.21
N ASP A 59 -17.99 -9.16 -7.93
CA ASP A 59 -17.86 -8.44 -9.20
C ASP A 59 -18.15 -6.93 -9.07
N VAL A 60 -18.40 -6.46 -7.84
CA VAL A 60 -18.67 -5.05 -7.56
C VAL A 60 -17.40 -4.36 -7.12
N LYS A 61 -17.10 -3.23 -7.76
CA LYS A 61 -15.99 -2.36 -7.39
C LYS A 61 -16.53 -1.06 -6.85
N LEU A 62 -15.94 -0.56 -5.77
CA LEU A 62 -16.38 0.66 -5.10
C LEU A 62 -15.35 1.77 -5.26
N SER A 63 -15.81 3.00 -5.47
CA SER A 63 -14.96 4.19 -5.36
C SER A 63 -14.69 4.54 -3.89
N ALA A 64 -13.73 5.43 -3.65
CA ALA A 64 -13.48 5.95 -2.31
C ALA A 64 -14.71 6.73 -1.76
N ASP A 65 -15.48 7.38 -2.64
CA ASP A 65 -16.74 8.05 -2.30
C ASP A 65 -17.79 7.03 -1.81
N ASP A 66 -17.97 5.93 -2.54
CA ASP A 66 -18.93 4.87 -2.17
C ASP A 66 -18.57 4.26 -0.80
N ILE A 67 -17.28 4.03 -0.56
CA ILE A 67 -16.78 3.51 0.71
C ILE A 67 -17.01 4.52 1.84
N ALA A 68 -16.75 5.81 1.61
CA ALA A 68 -17.00 6.88 2.60
C ALA A 68 -18.48 6.95 3.00
N ILE A 69 -19.39 6.83 2.02
CA ILE A 69 -20.84 6.79 2.25
C ILE A 69 -21.22 5.56 3.08
N LYS A 70 -20.68 4.38 2.75
CA LYS A 70 -20.96 3.13 3.49
C LYS A 70 -20.41 3.14 4.92
N ILE A 71 -19.29 3.83 5.16
CA ILE A 71 -18.76 4.10 6.51
C ILE A 71 -19.68 5.07 7.28
N GLY A 72 -20.51 5.86 6.58
CA GLY A 72 -21.34 6.89 7.19
C GLY A 72 -20.57 8.16 7.58
N SER A 73 -19.45 8.43 6.90
CA SER A 73 -18.63 9.60 7.17
C SER A 73 -19.33 10.89 6.76
N LYS A 74 -19.30 11.90 7.65
CA LYS A 74 -19.72 13.28 7.36
C LYS A 74 -18.54 14.20 7.02
N ASN A 75 -17.31 13.68 7.08
CA ASN A 75 -16.12 14.45 6.77
C ASN A 75 -15.98 14.61 5.24
N PRO A 76 -16.00 15.84 4.70
CA PRO A 76 -15.85 16.06 3.26
C PRO A 76 -14.51 15.56 2.71
N GLU A 77 -13.46 15.47 3.54
CA GLU A 77 -12.14 14.98 3.15
C GLU A 77 -12.02 13.45 3.18
N ALA A 78 -13.04 12.75 3.68
CA ALA A 78 -12.98 11.29 3.86
C ALA A 78 -12.71 10.53 2.56
N PRO A 79 -13.35 10.84 1.40
CA PRO A 79 -13.03 10.17 0.15
C PRO A 79 -11.56 10.33 -0.25
N THR A 80 -10.97 11.52 -0.08
CA THR A 80 -9.55 11.76 -0.39
C THR A 80 -8.61 11.00 0.54
N MET A 81 -8.93 10.95 1.85
CA MET A 81 -8.16 10.17 2.82
C MET A 81 -8.25 8.67 2.54
N LEU A 82 -9.44 8.18 2.24
CA LEU A 82 -9.67 6.79 1.86
C LEU A 82 -8.95 6.43 0.56
N ASP A 83 -8.97 7.28 -0.46
CA ASP A 83 -8.23 7.01 -1.71
C ASP A 83 -6.74 6.80 -1.45
N ARG A 84 -6.12 7.60 -0.56
CA ARG A 84 -4.71 7.42 -0.17
C ARG A 84 -4.46 6.08 0.52
N LEU A 85 -5.34 5.71 1.46
CA LEU A 85 -5.29 4.44 2.19
C LEU A 85 -5.46 3.25 1.22
N LEU A 86 -6.47 3.29 0.37
CA LEU A 86 -6.79 2.24 -0.60
C LEU A 86 -5.68 2.06 -1.65
N LYS A 87 -5.04 3.16 -2.08
CA LYS A 87 -3.87 3.09 -2.97
C LYS A 87 -2.68 2.37 -2.33
N LEU A 88 -2.42 2.62 -1.05
CA LEU A 88 -1.35 1.89 -0.35
C LEU A 88 -1.68 0.41 -0.21
N LEU A 89 -2.92 0.06 0.15
CA LEU A 89 -3.35 -1.35 0.18
C LEU A 89 -3.21 -2.01 -1.20
N THR A 90 -3.52 -1.27 -2.27
CA THR A 90 -3.36 -1.74 -3.65
C THR A 90 -1.87 -1.98 -4.00
N SER A 91 -0.96 -1.09 -3.63
CA SER A 91 0.48 -1.28 -3.89
C SER A 91 1.07 -2.50 -3.17
N HIS A 92 0.40 -2.96 -2.11
CA HIS A 92 0.76 -4.19 -1.38
C HIS A 92 -0.13 -5.39 -1.73
N SER A 93 -0.84 -5.35 -2.87
CA SER A 93 -1.68 -6.45 -3.37
C SER A 93 -2.77 -6.92 -2.40
N LEU A 94 -3.18 -6.04 -1.47
CA LEU A 94 -4.32 -6.26 -0.59
C LEU A 94 -5.63 -5.81 -1.22
N LEU A 95 -5.59 -5.08 -2.33
CA LEU A 95 -6.74 -4.68 -3.12
C LEU A 95 -6.36 -4.69 -4.60
N TYR A 96 -7.35 -4.86 -5.47
CA TYR A 96 -7.24 -4.50 -6.87
C TYR A 96 -7.79 -3.10 -7.11
N CYS A 97 -7.18 -2.37 -8.04
CA CYS A 97 -7.62 -1.05 -8.46
C CYS A 97 -7.81 -1.02 -9.99
N SER A 98 -8.91 -0.45 -10.45
CA SER A 98 -9.14 -0.13 -11.87
C SER A 98 -9.69 1.28 -12.00
N LEU A 99 -9.64 1.85 -13.21
CA LEU A 99 -10.28 3.12 -13.50
C LEU A 99 -11.73 2.88 -13.97
N SER A 100 -12.65 3.76 -13.57
CA SER A 100 -14.01 3.78 -14.11
C SER A 100 -13.97 4.15 -15.59
N GLU A 101 -14.94 3.68 -16.35
CA GLU A 101 -15.15 4.19 -17.71
C GLU A 101 -15.42 5.70 -17.65
N ASN A 102 -14.91 6.43 -18.65
CA ASN A 102 -15.17 7.85 -18.79
C ASN A 102 -16.65 8.04 -19.11
N GLN A 103 -17.44 8.42 -18.11
CA GLN A 103 -18.81 8.88 -18.35
C GLN A 103 -18.76 10.32 -18.86
N GLU A 104 -19.53 10.61 -19.91
CA GLU A 104 -19.65 11.95 -20.48
C GLU A 104 -19.99 12.96 -19.36
N GLY A 105 -19.13 13.98 -19.18
CA GLY A 105 -19.30 15.03 -18.17
C GLY A 105 -18.38 14.92 -16.94
N ARG A 106 -17.61 13.83 -16.77
CA ARG A 106 -16.53 13.78 -15.76
C ARG A 106 -15.18 14.17 -16.36
N THR A 107 -14.49 15.08 -15.69
CA THR A 107 -13.16 15.57 -16.09
C THR A 107 -12.04 14.54 -15.92
N SER A 108 -12.24 13.50 -15.09
CA SER A 108 -11.30 12.40 -14.92
C SER A 108 -11.97 11.09 -14.48
N PRO A 109 -11.44 9.93 -14.86
CA PRO A 109 -11.93 8.64 -14.40
C PRO A 109 -11.64 8.43 -12.91
N GLN A 110 -12.58 7.84 -12.18
CA GLN A 110 -12.43 7.52 -10.77
C GLN A 110 -11.73 6.18 -10.56
N ARG A 111 -10.97 6.03 -9.47
CA ARG A 111 -10.44 4.73 -9.06
C ARG A 111 -11.53 3.91 -8.38
N LEU A 112 -11.60 2.65 -8.77
CA LEU A 112 -12.53 1.65 -8.25
C LEU A 112 -11.73 0.50 -7.65
N TYR A 113 -12.12 0.07 -6.45
CA TYR A 113 -11.40 -0.89 -5.63
C TYR A 113 -12.21 -2.17 -5.43
N SER A 114 -11.51 -3.30 -5.36
CA SER A 114 -12.07 -4.62 -5.04
C SER A 114 -11.08 -5.46 -4.25
N LEU A 115 -11.55 -6.53 -3.60
CA LEU A 115 -10.69 -7.41 -2.81
C LEU A 115 -9.72 -8.19 -3.70
N ALA A 116 -8.48 -8.30 -3.23
CA ALA A 116 -7.51 -9.26 -3.74
C ALA A 116 -7.60 -10.59 -2.97
N PRO A 117 -7.00 -11.69 -3.45
CA PRO A 117 -7.03 -12.96 -2.74
C PRO A 117 -6.46 -12.90 -1.31
N LEU A 118 -5.48 -12.02 -1.06
CA LEU A 118 -4.87 -11.86 0.26
C LEU A 118 -5.80 -11.15 1.26
N SER A 119 -6.76 -10.35 0.77
CA SER A 119 -7.69 -9.62 1.63
C SER A 119 -8.60 -10.54 2.44
N LYS A 120 -8.78 -11.81 2.02
CA LYS A 120 -9.66 -12.78 2.69
C LYS A 120 -9.33 -12.99 4.17
N TYR A 121 -8.08 -12.79 4.58
CA TYR A 121 -7.66 -12.93 5.98
C TYR A 121 -8.09 -11.74 6.84
N PHE A 122 -8.44 -10.61 6.23
CA PHE A 122 -8.87 -9.38 6.89
C PHE A 122 -10.37 -9.12 6.76
N VAL A 123 -11.08 -9.96 6.00
CA VAL A 123 -12.54 -10.00 5.98
C VAL A 123 -13.01 -10.78 7.21
N THR A 124 -14.00 -10.22 7.90
CA THR A 124 -14.63 -10.84 9.06
C THR A 124 -15.51 -12.00 8.60
N ASP A 125 -15.28 -13.19 9.15
CA ASP A 125 -16.08 -14.37 8.86
C ASP A 125 -17.42 -14.40 9.63
N VAL A 126 -18.16 -15.50 9.48
CA VAL A 126 -19.47 -15.69 10.13
C VAL A 126 -19.40 -15.71 11.66
N ASP A 127 -18.24 -16.07 12.21
CA ASP A 127 -17.99 -16.13 13.65
C ASP A 127 -17.41 -14.81 14.19
N GLY A 128 -17.25 -13.80 13.33
CA GLY A 128 -16.70 -12.51 13.71
C GLY A 128 -15.18 -12.47 13.74
N VAL A 129 -14.50 -13.47 13.17
CA VAL A 129 -13.04 -13.64 13.27
C VAL A 129 -12.35 -13.14 11.99
N SER A 130 -11.22 -12.45 12.18
CA SER A 130 -10.26 -12.10 11.14
C SER A 130 -8.88 -11.86 11.73
N PHE A 131 -7.85 -11.76 10.88
CA PHE A 131 -6.49 -11.38 11.30
C PHE A 131 -6.40 -9.91 11.73
N GLY A 132 -7.48 -9.13 11.59
CA GLY A 132 -7.57 -7.79 12.15
C GLY A 132 -7.27 -7.75 13.66
N SER A 133 -7.72 -8.76 14.40
CA SER A 133 -7.42 -8.92 15.84
C SER A 133 -5.91 -9.06 16.11
N ILE A 134 -5.20 -9.82 15.29
CA ILE A 134 -3.75 -10.01 15.38
C ILE A 134 -3.01 -8.71 15.04
N VAL A 135 -3.44 -7.99 14.00
CA VAL A 135 -2.88 -6.68 13.65
C VAL A 135 -3.07 -5.68 14.79
N ASN A 136 -4.25 -5.65 15.41
CA ASN A 136 -4.52 -4.80 16.57
C ASN A 136 -3.63 -5.14 17.76
N LEU A 137 -3.44 -6.43 18.06
CA LEU A 137 -2.54 -6.88 19.12
C LEU A 137 -1.09 -6.48 18.83
N ALA A 138 -0.61 -6.73 17.61
CA ALA A 138 0.76 -6.43 17.22
C ALA A 138 1.09 -4.93 17.26
N LEU A 139 0.08 -4.08 17.06
CA LEU A 139 0.19 -2.62 17.10
C LEU A 139 -0.33 -2.02 18.41
N ASP A 140 -0.67 -2.84 19.40
CA ASP A 140 -1.04 -2.38 20.73
C ASP A 140 0.18 -1.76 21.41
N LYS A 141 -0.05 -0.73 22.24
CA LYS A 141 1.02 0.00 22.92
C LYS A 141 1.87 -0.90 23.80
N VAL A 142 1.27 -1.88 24.47
CA VAL A 142 2.00 -2.80 25.35
C VAL A 142 2.89 -3.72 24.52
N TYR A 143 2.34 -4.28 23.44
CA TYR A 143 3.11 -5.17 22.56
C TYR A 143 4.25 -4.42 21.88
N LEU A 144 3.99 -3.27 21.26
CA LEU A 144 5.04 -2.43 20.64
C LEU A 144 6.08 -1.97 21.67
N GLY A 145 5.63 -1.62 22.88
CA GLY A 145 6.52 -1.22 23.97
C GLY A 145 7.53 -2.31 24.36
N SER A 146 7.20 -3.60 24.18
CA SER A 146 8.16 -4.69 24.46
C SER A 146 9.35 -4.74 23.49
N TRP A 147 9.21 -4.12 22.31
CA TRP A 147 10.28 -4.04 21.30
C TRP A 147 11.08 -2.74 21.39
N LEU A 148 10.54 -1.72 22.06
CA LEU A 148 11.18 -0.43 22.28
C LEU A 148 11.90 -0.46 23.64
N VAL A 149 13.11 -1.03 23.64
CA VAL A 149 14.03 -1.04 24.80
C VAL A 149 14.81 0.26 24.87
#